data_AF-A0A9N9MPF1-F1
#
_entry.id   AF-A0A9N9MPF1-F1
#
_cell.length_a   1.000
_cell.length_b   1.000
_cell.length_c   1.000
_cell.angle_alpha   90.00
_cell.angle_beta   90.00
_cell.angle_gamma   90.00
#
_symmetry.space_group_name_H-M   'P 1'
#
loop_
_entity.id
_entity.type
_entity.pdbx_description
1 polymer ?
#
loop_
_entity_poly.entity_id
_entity_poly.type
_entity_poly.pdbx_seq_one_letter_code
_entity_poly.pdbx_strand_id
1 'polypeptide(L)'
;MDWIRLGTSGKDLTGLGSKAGTLSVTHKELAKHNTKDDAWLAIRGKVYNVTQYFPFHPGGEEELIKGAGIDATKLFEQIHAWVNYEQILQKCLVGKLVNVDPSIDTEALFFGEKVSNSSTASVNRLEAHSSNTMGPPRPVNEPTPGSLPRFDWIQTSSYITIVFYTKSFSNPLVEFKCPLDEQTFILSLTYDDYIFKNEVFFYDKVKWPCDIHVSVETGKVQLKFDKLSFGVWENYGLLKQTSTSINEQSSGQTKNEYILKKKVQVSHDTWLMKFDRLDGKKIIVPVGKHLRVFGPIIEGQEISQPYTAVPESLFGNFVPHSETNICLMVKRYPEGTVSRFITDKTLNDKVQFSKPLGHYNLKVLDNRDTFLMLAAGTGISPMLSMLMFLLERRIKKSVFVRLLFFNKSEQDILVRAQLEELSERDNRFKVNYILSQAEDSWEGLRGHVTSDLIETSLQEHMQDTGYTINDIYSFVCGPPKFNEACLQEQNKVKIREDQIHVFDG
;
A
#
# COMPACT_ATOMS: atom_id res chain seq x y z
N MET A 1 10.92 -1.77 42.76
CA MET A 1 9.56 -1.34 42.36
C MET A 1 9.28 -2.01 41.02
N ASP A 2 8.12 -2.58 40.76
CA ASP A 2 7.85 -3.18 39.44
C ASP A 2 7.53 -2.07 38.42
N TRP A 3 8.06 -2.16 37.20
CA TRP A 3 7.74 -1.24 36.11
C TRP A 3 6.24 -1.13 35.87
N ILE A 4 5.51 -2.24 35.99
CA ILE A 4 4.05 -2.28 35.84
C ILE A 4 3.37 -1.40 36.89
N ARG A 5 3.87 -1.42 38.13
CA ARG A 5 3.36 -0.59 39.23
C ARG A 5 3.66 0.89 38.99
N LEU A 6 4.82 1.21 38.43
CA LEU A 6 5.18 2.59 38.10
C LEU A 6 4.32 3.13 36.95
N GLY A 7 4.10 2.33 35.90
CA GLY A 7 3.24 2.67 34.76
C GLY A 7 1.76 2.86 35.11
N THR A 8 1.31 2.35 36.26
CA THR A 8 -0.07 2.48 36.78
C THR A 8 -0.20 3.49 37.92
N SER A 9 0.89 4.14 38.33
CA SER A 9 0.91 5.06 39.47
C SER A 9 0.24 6.42 39.24
N GLY A 10 -0.13 6.74 38.00
CA GLY A 10 -0.63 8.07 37.62
C GLY A 10 0.47 9.14 37.50
N LYS A 11 1.73 8.81 37.83
CA LYS A 11 2.88 9.68 37.59
C LYS A 11 3.06 9.88 36.08
N ASP A 12 3.29 11.11 35.66
CA ASP A 12 3.70 11.41 34.29
C ASP A 12 5.14 10.90 34.08
N LEU A 13 5.28 9.84 33.29
CA LEU A 13 6.58 9.24 32.96
C LEU A 13 7.25 9.91 31.75
N THR A 14 6.55 10.83 31.08
CA THR A 14 7.12 11.63 29.97
C THR A 14 7.76 12.92 30.46
N GLY A 15 7.26 13.48 31.57
CA GLY A 15 7.66 14.81 32.08
C GLY A 15 7.09 15.98 31.26
N LEU A 16 6.16 15.73 30.35
CA LEU A 16 5.64 16.71 29.38
C LEU A 16 4.19 17.12 29.63
N GLY A 17 3.53 16.53 30.63
CA GLY A 17 2.14 16.80 30.98
C GLY A 17 1.19 16.63 29.80
N SER A 18 0.41 17.66 29.49
CA SER A 18 -0.56 17.64 28.39
C SER A 18 0.06 17.56 26.99
N LYS A 19 1.38 17.72 26.85
CA LYS A 19 2.10 17.61 25.57
C LYS A 19 2.60 16.19 25.25
N ALA A 20 2.41 15.24 26.18
CA ALA A 20 2.80 13.85 25.98
C ALA A 20 2.13 13.25 24.73
N GLY A 21 2.93 12.68 23.83
CA GLY A 21 2.47 12.05 22.60
C GLY A 21 2.13 13.00 21.45
N THR A 22 2.20 14.33 21.63
CA THR A 22 1.83 15.32 20.60
C THR A 22 3.02 16.03 19.97
N LEU A 23 4.24 15.82 20.46
CA LEU A 23 5.41 16.55 19.96
C LEU A 23 5.91 16.00 18.62
N SER A 24 6.35 16.90 17.75
CA SER A 24 7.19 16.60 16.59
C SER A 24 8.64 16.90 16.99
N VAL A 25 9.45 15.86 17.15
CA VAL A 25 10.82 15.94 17.66
C VAL A 25 11.78 15.80 16.49
N THR A 26 12.72 16.74 16.31
CA THR A 26 13.76 16.62 15.27
C THR A 26 14.91 15.74 15.75
N HIS A 27 15.76 15.25 14.84
CA HIS A 27 17.00 14.57 15.23
C HIS A 27 17.91 15.44 16.11
N LYS A 28 17.97 16.75 15.83
CA LYS A 28 18.74 17.72 16.63
C LYS A 28 18.17 17.87 18.05
N GLU A 29 16.84 17.90 18.17
CA GLU A 29 16.19 17.94 19.48
C GLU A 29 16.41 16.63 20.24
N LEU A 30 16.19 15.49 19.57
CA LEU A 30 16.42 14.17 20.16
C LEU A 30 17.84 14.04 20.72
N ALA A 31 18.85 14.51 20.00
CA ALA A 31 20.26 14.46 20.40
C ALA A 31 20.59 15.23 21.68
N LYS A 32 19.73 16.16 22.14
CA LYS A 32 19.91 16.85 23.43
C LYS A 32 19.62 15.96 24.63
N HIS A 33 18.79 14.93 24.45
CA HIS A 33 18.31 14.04 25.51
C HIS A 33 19.10 12.73 25.52
N ASN A 34 20.38 12.81 25.86
CA ASN A 34 21.35 11.71 25.73
C ASN A 34 22.03 11.29 27.05
N THR A 35 21.46 11.66 28.20
CA THR A 35 22.05 11.39 29.53
C THR A 35 21.13 10.52 30.38
N LYS A 36 21.64 9.88 31.45
CA LYS A 36 20.81 9.01 32.30
C LYS A 36 19.62 9.73 32.95
N ASP A 37 19.78 11.00 33.28
CA ASP A 37 18.75 11.83 33.92
C ASP A 37 17.84 12.55 32.91
N ASP A 38 18.19 12.49 31.62
CA ASP A 38 17.41 13.03 30.50
C ASP A 38 17.73 12.23 29.22
N ALA A 39 17.05 11.09 29.07
CA ALA A 39 17.25 10.15 27.97
C ALA A 39 15.97 9.99 27.15
N TRP A 40 16.01 10.47 25.91
CA TRP A 40 15.01 10.13 24.90
C TRP A 40 15.65 9.24 23.85
N LEU A 41 14.87 8.33 23.28
CA LEU A 41 15.30 7.55 22.13
C LEU A 41 14.14 7.39 21.16
N ALA A 42 14.46 7.20 19.88
CA ALA A 42 13.45 6.89 18.89
C ALA A 42 13.48 5.41 18.49
N ILE A 43 12.30 4.82 18.35
CA ILE A 43 12.11 3.46 17.80
C ILE A 43 10.96 3.52 16.81
N ARG A 44 11.24 3.19 15.55
CA ARG A 44 10.30 3.18 14.41
C ARG A 44 9.51 4.50 14.29
N GLY A 45 10.24 5.62 14.39
CA GLY A 45 9.68 6.97 14.21
C GLY A 45 8.90 7.53 15.40
N LYS A 46 8.83 6.82 16.54
CA LYS A 46 8.25 7.34 17.79
C LYS A 46 9.35 7.62 18.80
N VAL A 47 9.27 8.76 19.48
CA VAL A 47 10.22 9.17 20.52
C VAL A 47 9.66 8.85 21.89
N TYR A 48 10.49 8.25 22.74
CA TYR A 48 10.14 7.87 24.10
C TYR A 48 11.14 8.47 25.09
N ASN A 49 10.64 9.03 26.19
CA ASN A 49 11.45 9.44 27.33
C ASN A 49 11.68 8.22 28.24
N VAL A 50 12.84 7.59 28.09
CA VAL A 50 13.18 6.34 28.79
C VAL A 50 13.91 6.56 30.12
N THR A 51 14.04 7.82 30.56
CA THR A 51 14.73 8.21 31.82
C THR A 51 14.26 7.38 33.02
N GLN A 52 12.94 7.23 33.19
CA GLN A 52 12.39 6.46 34.33
C GLN A 52 12.46 4.94 34.12
N TYR A 53 12.77 4.47 32.91
CA TYR A 53 12.79 3.06 32.55
C TYR A 53 14.16 2.39 32.78
N PHE A 54 15.24 3.16 32.89
CA PHE A 54 16.61 2.64 33.11
C PHE A 54 16.72 1.51 34.14
N PRO A 55 16.20 1.65 35.38
CA PRO A 55 16.35 0.64 36.43
C PRO A 55 15.56 -0.66 36.15
N PHE A 56 14.70 -0.65 35.12
CA PHE A 56 13.79 -1.73 34.78
C PHE A 56 14.14 -2.41 33.46
N HIS A 57 15.14 -1.91 32.72
CA HIS A 57 15.57 -2.51 31.47
C HIS A 57 16.23 -3.87 31.71
N PRO A 58 15.69 -4.98 31.17
CA PRO A 58 16.22 -6.33 31.45
C PRO A 58 17.66 -6.55 30.99
N GLY A 59 18.11 -5.81 29.96
CA GLY A 59 19.49 -5.85 29.47
C GLY A 59 20.46 -4.95 30.25
N GLY A 60 20.00 -4.28 31.31
CA GLY A 60 20.80 -3.35 32.12
C GLY A 60 20.82 -1.92 31.58
N GLU A 61 21.16 -0.96 32.44
CA GLU A 61 21.19 0.47 32.10
C GLU A 61 22.23 0.81 31.02
N GLU A 62 23.36 0.11 31.03
CA GLU A 62 24.47 0.31 30.10
C GLU A 62 24.10 -0.01 28.64
N GLU A 63 23.14 -0.91 28.43
CA GLU A 63 22.65 -1.22 27.08
C GLU A 63 21.60 -0.21 26.61
N LEU A 64 20.75 0.27 27.53
CA LEU A 64 19.72 1.24 27.16
C LEU A 64 20.30 2.61 26.82
N ILE A 65 21.36 3.04 27.52
CA ILE A 65 21.97 4.37 27.33
C ILE A 65 22.60 4.51 25.94
N LYS A 66 23.02 3.41 25.30
CA LYS A 66 23.54 3.40 23.93
C LYS A 66 22.50 3.89 22.90
N GLY A 67 21.21 3.79 23.22
CA GLY A 67 20.12 4.29 22.39
C GLY A 67 19.71 5.73 22.69
N ALA A 68 20.17 6.33 23.78
CA ALA A 68 19.77 7.67 24.18
C ALA A 68 20.30 8.73 23.20
N GLY A 69 19.47 9.72 22.89
CA GLY A 69 19.77 10.80 21.96
C GLY A 69 19.69 10.44 20.47
N ILE A 70 19.34 9.20 20.10
CA ILE A 70 19.40 8.75 18.71
C ILE A 70 18.15 7.96 18.29
N ASP A 71 18.03 7.74 16.98
CA ASP A 71 17.14 6.70 16.45
C ASP A 71 17.76 5.32 16.70
N ALA A 72 17.30 4.70 17.78
CA ALA A 72 17.75 3.40 18.25
C ALA A 72 17.04 2.23 17.54
N THR A 73 16.27 2.46 16.47
CA THR A 73 15.51 1.40 15.77
C THR A 73 16.40 0.23 15.37
N LYS A 74 17.56 0.49 14.76
CA LYS A 74 18.48 -0.57 14.33
C LYS A 74 19.06 -1.34 15.52
N LEU A 75 19.45 -0.64 16.59
CA LEU A 75 19.97 -1.25 17.82
C LEU A 75 18.90 -2.14 18.47
N PHE A 76 17.67 -1.65 18.52
CA PHE A 76 16.52 -2.38 19.05
C PHE A 76 16.23 -3.63 18.22
N GLU A 77 16.23 -3.55 16.89
CA GLU A 77 15.93 -4.69 16.01
C GLU A 77 17.01 -5.79 16.03
N GLN A 78 18.25 -5.45 16.33
CA GLN A 78 19.32 -6.45 16.45
C GLN A 78 19.18 -7.32 17.70
N ILE A 79 18.69 -6.75 18.81
CA ILE A 79 18.73 -7.40 20.13
C ILE A 79 17.33 -7.81 20.60
N HIS A 80 16.31 -6.99 20.30
CA HIS A 80 14.99 -7.04 20.92
C HIS A 80 13.85 -7.06 19.88
N ALA A 81 14.07 -7.54 18.65
CA ALA A 81 13.08 -7.55 17.57
C ALA A 81 11.69 -8.10 17.96
N TRP A 82 11.66 -9.04 18.90
CA TRP A 82 10.45 -9.75 19.36
C TRP A 82 9.80 -9.12 20.60
N VAL A 83 10.41 -8.10 21.20
CA VAL A 83 9.93 -7.45 22.42
C VAL A 83 8.86 -6.42 22.07
N ASN A 84 7.72 -6.47 22.76
CA ASN A 84 6.65 -5.47 22.62
C ASN A 84 6.99 -4.18 23.39
N TYR A 85 7.96 -3.42 22.88
CA TYR A 85 8.39 -2.16 23.47
C TYR A 85 7.27 -1.10 23.50
N GLU A 86 6.32 -1.15 22.55
CA GLU A 86 5.22 -0.18 22.51
C GLU A 86 4.33 -0.29 23.74
N GLN A 87 4.09 -1.51 24.24
CA GLN A 87 3.35 -1.73 25.48
C GLN A 87 4.18 -1.36 26.70
N ILE A 88 5.47 -1.72 26.72
CA ILE A 88 6.37 -1.44 27.83
C ILE A 88 6.56 0.08 28.01
N LEU A 89 6.80 0.80 26.91
CA LEU A 89 7.14 2.23 26.91
C LEU A 89 5.94 3.13 26.61
N GLN A 90 4.71 2.61 26.58
CA GLN A 90 3.51 3.37 26.20
C GLN A 90 3.38 4.69 26.97
N LYS A 91 3.66 4.66 28.28
CA LYS A 91 3.57 5.82 29.18
C LYS A 91 4.75 6.79 29.07
N CYS A 92 5.77 6.43 28.28
CA CYS A 92 6.96 7.21 28.03
C CYS A 92 6.89 7.97 26.69
N LEU A 93 5.78 7.86 25.94
CA LEU A 93 5.69 8.40 24.59
C LEU A 93 5.74 9.94 24.59
N VAL A 94 6.79 10.49 23.97
CA VAL A 94 7.00 11.92 23.77
C VAL A 94 6.23 12.40 22.54
N GLY A 95 6.36 11.67 21.42
CA GLY A 95 5.79 12.11 20.15
C GLY A 95 6.41 11.41 18.94
N LYS A 96 6.42 12.07 17.78
CA LYS A 96 6.94 11.53 16.52
C LYS A 96 8.30 12.15 16.20
N LEU A 97 9.22 11.34 15.70
CA LEU A 97 10.47 11.81 15.12
C LEU A 97 10.18 12.40 13.72
N VAL A 98 10.65 13.61 13.46
CA VAL A 98 10.50 14.30 12.18
C VAL A 98 11.87 14.62 11.59
N ASN A 99 12.01 14.38 10.29
CA ASN A 99 13.17 14.79 9.52
C ASN A 99 12.94 16.24 9.10
N VAL A 100 13.47 17.18 9.87
CA VAL A 100 13.60 18.56 9.41
C VAL A 100 14.98 18.67 8.77
N ASP A 101 15.01 19.05 7.51
CA ASP A 101 16.23 19.36 6.78
C ASP A 101 17.01 20.44 7.58
N PRO A 102 18.27 20.20 7.97
CA PRO A 102 19.11 21.19 8.65
C PRO A 102 19.32 22.49 7.86
N SER A 103 18.87 22.57 6.60
CA SER A 103 19.00 23.75 5.74
C SER A 103 17.98 24.88 6.00
N ILE A 104 16.94 24.67 6.83
CA ILE A 104 15.96 25.72 7.13
C ILE A 104 16.21 26.29 8.52
N ASP A 105 17.00 27.36 8.57
CA ASP A 105 17.06 28.27 9.71
C ASP A 105 15.90 29.26 9.61
N THR A 106 14.90 29.09 10.47
CA THR A 106 13.67 29.89 10.49
C THR A 106 13.89 31.38 10.75
N GLU A 107 15.09 31.80 11.20
CA GLU A 107 15.41 33.21 11.43
C GLU A 107 16.12 33.91 10.25
N ALA A 108 16.51 33.19 9.19
CA ALA A 108 17.21 33.75 8.03
C ALA A 108 16.30 34.38 6.94
N LEU A 109 14.99 34.47 7.16
CA LEU A 109 14.01 34.99 6.19
C LEU A 109 13.96 36.53 6.07
N PHE A 110 14.74 37.30 6.86
CA PHE A 110 14.52 38.75 6.97
C PHE A 110 15.63 39.70 6.51
N PHE A 111 16.92 39.36 6.40
CA PHE A 111 17.94 40.34 5.95
C PHE A 111 19.11 39.68 5.20
N GLY A 112 19.63 40.36 4.16
CA GLY A 112 20.32 39.75 3.02
C GLY A 112 21.86 39.71 3.01
N GLU A 113 22.33 39.00 1.97
CA GLU A 113 23.64 38.96 1.26
C GLU A 113 24.98 38.67 1.99
N LYS A 114 25.61 37.52 1.62
CA LYS A 114 26.85 37.32 0.80
C LYS A 114 27.86 36.24 1.30
N VAL A 115 27.94 35.16 0.51
CA VAL A 115 29.08 34.33 0.01
C VAL A 115 30.23 33.89 0.96
N SER A 116 30.51 32.57 1.06
CA SER A 116 31.67 31.88 0.41
C SER A 116 32.02 30.46 0.94
N ASN A 117 32.03 29.48 0.03
CA ASN A 117 32.98 28.37 -0.22
C ASN A 117 33.63 27.47 0.88
N SER A 118 33.44 26.13 0.70
CA SER A 118 34.46 25.12 0.30
C SER A 118 34.60 23.85 1.16
N SER A 119 34.70 22.71 0.43
CA SER A 119 35.59 21.54 0.65
C SER A 119 35.26 20.58 1.83
N THR A 120 35.54 19.28 1.86
CA THR A 120 35.77 18.09 0.98
C THR A 120 36.10 16.93 1.94
N ALA A 121 36.09 15.68 1.43
CA ALA A 121 36.73 14.45 1.96
C ALA A 121 35.90 13.65 2.98
N SER A 122 35.36 12.46 2.64
CA SER A 122 35.99 11.17 2.26
C SER A 122 36.73 10.48 3.41
N VAL A 123 36.45 9.17 3.61
CA VAL A 123 37.41 8.06 3.83
C VAL A 123 36.67 6.78 4.29
N ASN A 124 36.75 5.78 3.40
CA ASN A 124 36.98 4.34 3.54
C ASN A 124 36.37 3.44 4.64
N ARG A 125 35.73 2.39 4.10
CA ARG A 125 35.70 0.97 4.51
C ARG A 125 36.91 0.48 5.32
N LEU A 126 36.62 -0.43 6.26
CA LEU A 126 37.39 -1.66 6.48
C LEU A 126 36.44 -2.82 6.80
N GLU A 127 36.72 -3.96 6.17
CA GLU A 127 36.07 -5.26 6.32
C GLU A 127 36.60 -6.01 7.56
N ALA A 128 35.80 -6.92 8.11
CA ALA A 128 36.31 -8.11 8.79
C ALA A 128 35.30 -9.25 8.69
N HIS A 129 35.77 -10.37 8.13
CA HIS A 129 35.10 -11.66 8.04
C HIS A 129 34.96 -12.36 9.39
N SER A 130 33.87 -13.12 9.58
CA SER A 130 33.95 -14.46 10.17
C SER A 130 32.72 -15.29 9.80
N SER A 131 33.00 -16.40 9.14
CA SER A 131 32.12 -17.50 8.75
C SER A 131 31.39 -18.15 9.92
N ASN A 132 30.10 -18.44 9.75
CA ASN A 132 29.45 -19.60 10.36
C ASN A 132 28.37 -20.14 9.42
N THR A 133 28.62 -21.33 8.87
CA THR A 133 27.75 -22.08 7.98
C THR A 133 26.60 -22.73 8.76
N MET A 134 25.36 -22.34 8.45
CA MET A 134 24.15 -23.08 8.81
C MET A 134 23.60 -23.70 7.52
N GLY A 135 23.39 -25.02 7.52
CA GLY A 135 22.83 -25.77 6.38
C GLY A 135 21.41 -25.32 6.01
N PRO A 136 20.92 -25.69 4.82
CA PRO A 136 19.68 -25.16 4.29
C PRO A 136 18.47 -25.60 5.14
N PRO A 137 17.46 -24.73 5.32
CA PRO A 137 16.21 -25.14 5.95
C PRO A 137 15.51 -26.19 5.09
N ARG A 138 14.96 -27.23 5.71
CA ARG A 138 14.08 -28.20 5.04
C ARG A 138 12.88 -27.46 4.41
N PRO A 139 12.40 -27.89 3.23
CA PRO A 139 11.28 -27.24 2.57
C PRO A 139 10.01 -27.40 3.41
N VAL A 140 9.36 -26.28 3.71
CA VAL A 140 7.98 -26.27 4.19
C VAL A 140 7.14 -26.78 3.02
N ASN A 141 6.54 -27.96 3.15
CA ASN A 141 5.66 -28.53 2.11
C ASN A 141 4.64 -27.48 1.67
N GLU A 142 4.65 -27.11 0.38
CA GLU A 142 3.65 -26.20 -0.17
C GLU A 142 2.24 -26.80 0.01
N PRO A 143 1.23 -26.02 0.40
CA PRO A 143 -0.13 -26.54 0.59
C PRO A 143 -0.71 -27.07 -0.73
N THR A 144 -1.24 -28.29 -0.71
CA THR A 144 -1.94 -28.94 -1.83
C THR A 144 -3.04 -28.02 -2.40
N PRO A 145 -3.30 -28.01 -3.73
CA PRO A 145 -4.41 -27.25 -4.32
C PRO A 145 -5.73 -27.54 -3.61
N GLY A 146 -6.52 -26.50 -3.33
CA GLY A 146 -7.79 -26.62 -2.60
C GLY A 146 -7.67 -26.81 -1.08
N SER A 147 -6.47 -26.82 -0.50
CA SER A 147 -6.30 -26.79 0.95
C SER A 147 -6.92 -25.54 1.57
N LEU A 148 -7.67 -25.74 2.65
CA LEU A 148 -8.32 -24.63 3.37
C LEU A 148 -7.26 -23.64 3.87
N PRO A 149 -7.49 -22.32 3.74
CA PRO A 149 -6.61 -21.33 4.31
C PRO A 149 -6.48 -21.56 5.82
N ARG A 150 -5.24 -21.54 6.32
CA ARG A 150 -4.99 -21.66 7.76
C ARG A 150 -5.61 -20.47 8.46
N PHE A 151 -6.24 -20.72 9.60
CA PHE A 151 -6.84 -19.70 10.45
C PHE A 151 -6.04 -19.51 11.74
N ASP A 152 -5.96 -18.27 12.21
CA ASP A 152 -5.43 -17.91 13.52
C ASP A 152 -6.19 -16.69 14.06
N TRP A 153 -6.07 -16.41 15.34
CA TRP A 153 -6.73 -15.27 15.97
C TRP A 153 -5.96 -14.78 17.20
N ILE A 154 -6.06 -13.48 17.44
CA ILE A 154 -5.54 -12.82 18.64
C ILE A 154 -6.57 -11.83 19.15
N GLN A 155 -6.47 -11.43 20.41
CA GLN A 155 -7.41 -10.47 20.99
C GLN A 155 -6.73 -9.57 22.02
N THR A 156 -7.38 -8.45 22.29
CA THR A 156 -7.19 -7.65 23.50
C THR A 156 -8.51 -7.59 24.26
N SER A 157 -8.57 -6.80 25.34
CA SER A 157 -9.83 -6.50 26.01
C SER A 157 -10.82 -5.73 25.13
N SER A 158 -10.36 -5.05 24.07
CA SER A 158 -11.20 -4.13 23.26
C SER A 158 -11.49 -4.62 21.85
N TYR A 159 -10.65 -5.49 21.30
CA TYR A 159 -10.82 -5.99 19.93
C TYR A 159 -10.39 -7.44 19.80
N ILE A 160 -10.86 -8.08 18.73
CA ILE A 160 -10.37 -9.37 18.25
C ILE A 160 -9.86 -9.21 16.82
N THR A 161 -8.75 -9.86 16.50
CA THR A 161 -8.22 -9.94 15.14
C THR A 161 -8.22 -11.40 14.71
N ILE A 162 -8.95 -11.69 13.64
CA ILE A 162 -8.89 -12.99 12.96
C ILE A 162 -7.98 -12.88 11.74
N VAL A 163 -7.26 -13.95 11.45
CA VAL A 163 -6.26 -13.99 10.39
C VAL A 163 -6.45 -15.24 9.56
N PHE A 164 -6.59 -15.07 8.26
CA PHE A 164 -6.53 -16.16 7.29
C PHE A 164 -5.20 -16.09 6.54
N TYR A 165 -4.48 -17.20 6.51
CA TYR A 165 -3.26 -17.35 5.74
C TYR A 165 -3.60 -18.15 4.49
N THR A 166 -3.49 -17.48 3.35
CA THR A 166 -3.64 -18.06 2.03
C THR A 166 -2.27 -18.62 1.60
N LYS A 167 -1.67 -18.07 0.54
CA LYS A 167 -0.31 -18.33 0.09
C LYS A 167 0.33 -17.01 -0.32
N SER A 168 1.65 -16.94 -0.24
CA SER A 168 2.43 -15.82 -0.77
C SER A 168 2.00 -15.50 -2.20
N PHE A 169 1.73 -14.23 -2.51
CA PHE A 169 1.24 -13.75 -3.81
C PHE A 169 -0.08 -14.36 -4.31
N SER A 170 -0.90 -14.99 -3.44
CA SER A 170 -2.16 -15.61 -3.88
C SER A 170 -3.20 -14.61 -4.40
N ASN A 171 -3.02 -13.32 -4.09
CA ASN A 171 -3.84 -12.20 -4.59
C ASN A 171 -5.35 -12.49 -4.57
N PRO A 172 -5.93 -12.78 -3.40
CA PRO A 172 -7.28 -13.31 -3.34
C PRO A 172 -8.31 -12.22 -3.61
N LEU A 173 -9.40 -12.58 -4.30
CA LEU A 173 -10.64 -11.80 -4.22
C LEU A 173 -11.22 -12.02 -2.83
N VAL A 174 -11.48 -10.94 -2.12
CA VAL A 174 -12.08 -10.96 -0.78
C VAL A 174 -13.49 -10.40 -0.89
N GLU A 175 -14.49 -11.21 -0.55
CA GLU A 175 -15.88 -10.77 -0.40
C GLU A 175 -16.35 -11.07 1.02
N PHE A 176 -16.95 -10.10 1.72
CA PHE A 176 -17.34 -10.33 3.10
C PHE A 176 -18.54 -9.50 3.56
N LYS A 177 -19.25 -9.99 4.59
CA LYS A 177 -20.34 -9.27 5.26
C LYS A 177 -20.51 -9.74 6.70
N CYS A 178 -21.03 -8.85 7.54
CA CYS A 178 -21.61 -9.18 8.84
C CYS A 178 -23.14 -9.14 8.71
N PRO A 179 -23.85 -10.26 8.94
CA PRO A 179 -25.31 -10.24 9.07
C PRO A 179 -25.76 -9.34 10.23
N LEU A 180 -27.06 -9.02 10.28
CA LEU A 180 -27.65 -8.10 11.26
C LEU A 180 -27.55 -8.56 12.74
N ASP A 181 -27.05 -9.76 13.00
CA ASP A 181 -26.92 -10.33 14.35
C ASP A 181 -25.67 -9.82 15.09
N GLU A 182 -24.74 -9.15 14.41
CA GLU A 182 -23.47 -8.62 14.95
C GLU A 182 -22.58 -9.68 15.63
N GLN A 183 -22.85 -10.95 15.39
CA GLN A 183 -22.13 -12.09 15.95
C GLN A 183 -21.61 -13.02 14.86
N THR A 184 -22.22 -12.99 13.68
CA THR A 184 -21.78 -13.78 12.53
C THR A 184 -20.95 -12.95 11.58
N PHE A 185 -19.92 -13.56 11.00
CA PHE A 185 -19.11 -12.96 9.95
C PHE A 185 -18.88 -13.97 8.83
N ILE A 186 -19.15 -13.56 7.59
CA ILE A 186 -19.00 -14.41 6.41
C ILE A 186 -17.94 -13.81 5.50
N LEU A 187 -16.93 -14.60 5.18
CA LEU A 187 -15.82 -14.26 4.30
C LEU A 187 -15.65 -15.31 3.20
N SER A 188 -15.61 -14.86 1.96
CA SER A 188 -15.22 -15.67 0.81
C SER A 188 -13.86 -15.17 0.30
N LEU A 189 -12.89 -16.08 0.25
CA LEU A 189 -11.58 -15.87 -0.36
C LEU A 189 -11.52 -16.66 -1.67
N THR A 190 -11.24 -16.00 -2.78
CA THR A 190 -11.17 -16.65 -4.10
C THR A 190 -9.77 -16.51 -4.68
N TYR A 191 -9.07 -17.63 -4.86
CA TYR A 191 -7.72 -17.72 -5.43
C TYR A 191 -7.42 -19.18 -5.85
N ASP A 192 -6.41 -19.38 -6.70
CA ASP A 192 -6.00 -20.71 -7.22
C ASP A 192 -7.18 -21.56 -7.76
N ASP A 193 -8.19 -20.95 -8.37
CA ASP A 193 -9.41 -21.60 -8.88
C ASP A 193 -10.33 -22.23 -7.81
N TYR A 194 -10.20 -21.81 -6.55
CA TYR A 194 -11.09 -22.20 -5.46
C TYR A 194 -11.75 -20.99 -4.81
N ILE A 195 -12.97 -21.21 -4.32
CA ILE A 195 -13.66 -20.33 -3.38
C ILE A 195 -13.62 -20.98 -2.00
N PHE A 196 -13.02 -20.30 -1.05
CA PHE A 196 -12.97 -20.69 0.36
C PHE A 196 -13.99 -19.85 1.13
N LYS A 197 -15.08 -20.47 1.57
CA LYS A 197 -16.11 -19.83 2.39
C LYS A 197 -15.78 -20.07 3.86
N ASN A 198 -15.75 -18.99 4.63
CA ASN A 198 -15.42 -18.98 6.04
C ASN A 198 -16.57 -18.30 6.78
N GLU A 199 -17.27 -19.03 7.64
CA GLU A 199 -18.32 -18.52 8.51
C GLU A 199 -17.81 -18.54 9.95
N VAL A 200 -17.62 -17.36 10.53
CA VAL A 200 -17.18 -17.16 11.90
C VAL A 200 -18.38 -16.77 12.74
N PHE A 201 -18.64 -17.50 13.81
CA PHE A 201 -19.62 -17.18 14.84
C PHE A 201 -18.83 -16.75 16.06
N PHE A 202 -18.78 -15.44 16.33
CA PHE A 202 -18.01 -14.90 17.44
C PHE A 202 -18.59 -15.31 18.78
N TYR A 203 -17.72 -15.42 19.79
CA TYR A 203 -18.12 -15.70 21.18
C TYR A 203 -19.15 -14.69 21.69
N ASP A 204 -18.93 -13.40 21.42
CA ASP A 204 -19.87 -12.31 21.72
C ASP A 204 -19.89 -11.29 20.56
N LYS A 205 -20.75 -10.28 20.65
CA LYS A 205 -20.97 -9.31 19.58
C LYS A 205 -19.76 -8.44 19.28
N VAL A 206 -19.63 -8.12 18.00
CA VAL A 206 -18.59 -7.26 17.44
C VAL A 206 -19.20 -6.07 16.72
N LYS A 207 -18.45 -4.98 16.63
CA LYS A 207 -18.81 -3.81 15.84
C LYS A 207 -18.56 -4.05 14.35
N TRP A 208 -19.45 -3.51 13.52
CA TRP A 208 -19.34 -3.50 12.06
C TRP A 208 -19.35 -2.04 11.52
N PRO A 209 -18.57 -1.71 10.46
CA PRO A 209 -17.61 -2.55 9.75
C PRO A 209 -16.32 -2.84 10.54
N CYS A 210 -15.63 -3.91 10.16
CA CYS A 210 -14.30 -4.23 10.67
C CYS A 210 -13.20 -3.53 9.87
N ASP A 211 -12.03 -3.35 10.48
CA ASP A 211 -10.81 -2.97 9.76
C ASP A 211 -10.23 -4.21 9.07
N ILE A 212 -9.89 -4.11 7.79
CA ILE A 212 -9.31 -5.21 7.01
C ILE A 212 -7.99 -4.80 6.37
N HIS A 213 -7.01 -5.70 6.41
CA HIS A 213 -5.74 -5.55 5.74
C HIS A 213 -5.35 -6.85 5.03
N VAL A 214 -5.10 -6.75 3.72
CA VAL A 214 -4.66 -7.86 2.87
C VAL A 214 -3.22 -7.63 2.46
N SER A 215 -2.30 -8.35 3.11
CA SER A 215 -0.90 -8.40 2.68
C SER A 215 -0.77 -9.49 1.62
N VAL A 216 -0.82 -9.07 0.35
CA VAL A 216 -0.73 -10.00 -0.78
C VAL A 216 0.64 -10.67 -0.87
N GLU A 217 1.72 -9.93 -0.54
CA GLU A 217 3.08 -10.47 -0.53
C GLU A 217 3.20 -11.65 0.44
N THR A 218 2.61 -11.57 1.64
CA THR A 218 2.69 -12.67 2.62
C THR A 218 1.51 -13.65 2.56
N GLY A 219 0.48 -13.37 1.76
CA GLY A 219 -0.77 -14.14 1.75
C GLY A 219 -1.57 -14.04 3.06
N LYS A 220 -1.56 -12.88 3.71
CA LYS A 220 -2.23 -12.70 5.02
C LYS A 220 -3.44 -11.78 4.89
N VAL A 221 -4.62 -12.29 5.22
CA VAL A 221 -5.88 -11.52 5.31
C VAL A 221 -6.21 -11.33 6.78
N GLN A 222 -6.04 -10.11 7.29
CA GLN A 222 -6.29 -9.75 8.69
C GLN A 222 -7.57 -8.95 8.80
N LEU A 223 -8.45 -9.33 9.72
CA LEU A 223 -9.67 -8.59 10.02
C LEU A 223 -9.73 -8.30 11.51
N LYS A 224 -9.81 -7.02 11.86
CA LYS A 224 -9.88 -6.54 13.23
C LYS A 224 -11.29 -6.01 13.51
N PHE A 225 -11.90 -6.56 14.55
CA PHE A 225 -13.23 -6.24 15.00
C PHE A 225 -13.16 -5.66 16.40
N ASP A 226 -13.74 -4.48 16.62
CA ASP A 226 -13.94 -3.97 17.98
C ASP A 226 -15.03 -4.79 18.65
N LYS A 227 -14.83 -5.13 19.92
CA LYS A 227 -15.81 -5.86 20.73
C LYS A 227 -16.85 -4.89 21.26
N LEU A 228 -18.12 -5.29 21.27
CA LEU A 228 -19.16 -4.49 21.94
C LEU A 228 -19.05 -4.62 23.47
N SER A 229 -18.72 -5.81 23.96
CA SER A 229 -18.44 -6.08 25.37
C SER A 229 -16.93 -6.17 25.58
N PHE A 230 -16.38 -5.24 26.37
CA PHE A 230 -14.96 -5.27 26.73
C PHE A 230 -14.64 -6.49 27.62
N GLY A 231 -13.51 -7.14 27.36
CA GLY A 231 -13.06 -8.31 28.09
C GLY A 231 -12.24 -9.25 27.22
N VAL A 232 -11.48 -10.14 27.86
CA VAL A 232 -10.78 -11.23 27.18
C VAL A 232 -11.76 -12.40 27.08
N TRP A 233 -12.05 -12.85 25.86
CA TRP A 233 -12.92 -14.00 25.63
C TRP A 233 -12.13 -15.29 25.83
N GLU A 234 -12.76 -16.34 26.34
CA GLU A 234 -12.07 -17.64 26.52
C GLU A 234 -11.65 -18.25 25.17
N ASN A 235 -12.41 -17.96 24.11
CA ASN A 235 -12.14 -18.35 22.74
C ASN A 235 -12.71 -17.30 21.77
N TYR A 236 -12.42 -17.43 20.47
CA TYR A 236 -12.99 -16.54 19.45
C TYR A 236 -14.45 -16.87 19.12
N GLY A 237 -14.91 -18.09 19.41
CA GLY A 237 -16.18 -18.66 18.96
C GLY A 237 -15.95 -19.89 18.07
N LEU A 238 -16.73 -20.01 16.99
CA LEU A 238 -16.70 -21.15 16.06
C LEU A 238 -16.39 -20.70 14.63
N LEU A 239 -15.52 -21.44 13.94
CA LEU A 239 -15.26 -21.28 12.52
C LEU A 239 -15.78 -22.50 11.74
N LYS A 240 -16.53 -22.25 10.67
CA LYS A 240 -16.86 -23.25 9.64
C LYS A 240 -16.21 -22.87 8.33
N GLN A 241 -15.43 -23.78 7.75
CA GLN A 241 -14.76 -23.56 6.47
C GLN A 241 -15.24 -24.58 5.44
N THR A 242 -15.47 -24.12 4.22
CA THR A 242 -15.71 -24.98 3.06
C THR A 242 -14.91 -24.47 1.86
N SER A 243 -14.55 -25.38 0.96
CA SER A 243 -13.91 -25.07 -0.32
C SER A 243 -14.77 -25.56 -1.47
N THR A 244 -14.74 -24.84 -2.59
CA THR A 244 -15.43 -25.25 -3.83
C THR A 244 -14.55 -24.86 -5.01
N SER A 245 -14.30 -25.79 -5.93
CA SER A 245 -13.58 -25.52 -7.17
C SER A 245 -14.44 -24.68 -8.12
N ILE A 246 -13.80 -23.80 -8.88
CA ILE A 246 -14.46 -22.92 -9.84
C ILE A 246 -14.39 -23.57 -11.21
N ASN A 247 -15.55 -23.81 -11.83
CA ASN A 247 -15.61 -24.12 -13.24
C ASN A 247 -15.66 -22.79 -14.01
N GLU A 248 -14.60 -22.49 -14.78
CA GLU A 248 -14.36 -21.19 -15.45
C GLU A 248 -15.52 -20.72 -16.34
N GLN A 249 -16.41 -21.60 -16.78
CA GLN A 249 -17.48 -21.31 -17.74
C GLN A 249 -18.59 -20.35 -17.25
N SER A 250 -18.64 -19.95 -15.96
CA SER A 250 -19.74 -19.15 -15.40
C SER A 250 -19.36 -17.81 -14.74
N SER A 251 -18.08 -17.51 -14.53
CA SER A 251 -17.64 -16.38 -13.70
C SER A 251 -17.87 -15.01 -14.36
N GLY A 252 -17.68 -14.91 -15.68
CA GLY A 252 -17.84 -13.67 -16.45
C GLY A 252 -19.28 -13.19 -16.65
N GLN A 253 -20.27 -14.07 -16.41
CA GLN A 253 -21.69 -13.75 -16.57
C GLN A 253 -22.36 -13.32 -15.26
N THR A 254 -21.71 -13.51 -14.11
CA THR A 254 -22.29 -13.12 -12.82
C THR A 254 -22.35 -11.61 -12.71
N LYS A 255 -23.56 -11.06 -12.58
CA LYS A 255 -23.79 -9.62 -12.39
C LYS A 255 -24.11 -9.32 -10.93
N ASN A 256 -23.40 -8.37 -10.35
CA ASN A 256 -23.68 -7.85 -9.03
C ASN A 256 -24.19 -6.41 -9.17
N GLU A 257 -25.26 -6.07 -8.46
CA GLU A 257 -25.80 -4.72 -8.43
C GLU A 257 -25.03 -3.84 -7.43
N TYR A 258 -24.71 -2.64 -7.87
CA TYR A 258 -24.07 -1.60 -7.09
C TYR A 258 -24.86 -0.30 -7.15
N ILE A 259 -24.79 0.49 -6.10
CA ILE A 259 -25.36 1.82 -6.01
C ILE A 259 -24.25 2.86 -6.04
N LEU A 260 -24.39 3.89 -6.88
CA LEU A 260 -23.49 5.05 -6.91
C LEU A 260 -23.65 5.89 -5.63
N LYS A 261 -22.59 6.03 -4.84
CA LYS A 261 -22.58 6.77 -3.56
C LYS A 261 -21.82 8.08 -3.60
N LYS A 262 -20.80 8.19 -4.45
CA LYS A 262 -20.02 9.42 -4.64
C LYS A 262 -19.64 9.57 -6.10
N LYS A 263 -19.67 10.79 -6.59
CA LYS A 263 -19.23 11.15 -7.95
C LYS A 263 -18.52 12.49 -7.89
N VAL A 264 -17.25 12.51 -8.27
CA VAL A 264 -16.39 13.71 -8.26
C VAL A 264 -15.78 13.86 -9.64
N GLN A 265 -15.87 15.05 -10.23
CA GLN A 265 -15.18 15.35 -11.47
C GLN A 265 -13.70 15.65 -11.14
N VAL A 266 -12.77 14.92 -11.78
CA VAL A 266 -11.33 15.01 -11.53
C VAL A 266 -10.54 15.64 -12.69
N SER A 267 -11.16 15.73 -13.86
CA SER A 267 -10.72 16.53 -15.00
C SER A 267 -11.95 16.96 -15.81
N HIS A 268 -11.77 17.78 -16.83
CA HIS A 268 -12.84 18.26 -17.71
C HIS A 268 -13.72 17.13 -18.29
N ASP A 269 -13.17 15.93 -18.48
CA ASP A 269 -13.89 14.77 -19.03
C ASP A 269 -13.75 13.47 -18.22
N THR A 270 -13.30 13.54 -16.97
CA THR A 270 -13.06 12.34 -16.15
C THR A 270 -13.70 12.45 -14.77
N TRP A 271 -14.35 11.36 -14.32
CA TRP A 271 -15.02 11.27 -13.03
C TRP A 271 -14.45 10.14 -12.18
N LEU A 272 -14.23 10.41 -10.90
CA LEU A 272 -14.08 9.40 -9.86
C LEU A 272 -15.46 9.04 -9.30
N MET A 273 -15.80 7.76 -9.31
CA MET A 273 -17.11 7.26 -8.92
C MET A 273 -16.98 6.13 -7.90
N LYS A 274 -17.62 6.28 -6.74
CA LYS A 274 -17.63 5.27 -5.66
C LYS A 274 -18.95 4.52 -5.63
N PHE A 275 -18.87 3.21 -5.57
CA PHE A 275 -20.00 2.30 -5.63
C PHE A 275 -20.03 1.37 -4.42
N ASP A 276 -21.20 1.30 -3.78
CA ASP A 276 -21.49 0.33 -2.72
C ASP A 276 -22.31 -0.83 -3.28
N ARG A 277 -21.99 -2.04 -2.83
CA ARG A 277 -22.72 -3.24 -3.26
C ARG A 277 -24.11 -3.28 -2.64
N LEU A 278 -25.14 -3.55 -3.46
CA LEU A 278 -26.54 -3.47 -3.04
C LEU A 278 -26.91 -4.51 -1.97
N ASP A 279 -26.30 -5.69 -2.00
CA ASP A 279 -26.53 -6.77 -1.03
C ASP A 279 -25.76 -6.61 0.30
N GLY A 280 -25.10 -5.47 0.48
CA GLY A 280 -24.36 -5.12 1.69
C GLY A 280 -22.98 -5.78 1.84
N LYS A 281 -22.54 -6.63 0.89
CA LYS A 281 -21.17 -7.16 1.00
C LYS A 281 -20.13 -6.09 0.66
N LYS A 282 -19.00 -6.19 1.36
CA LYS A 282 -17.76 -5.52 1.02
C LYS A 282 -16.92 -6.38 0.09
N ILE A 283 -16.10 -5.74 -0.75
CA ILE A 283 -15.26 -6.40 -1.74
C ILE A 283 -13.88 -5.75 -1.81
N ILE A 284 -12.82 -6.56 -1.84
CA ILE A 284 -11.48 -6.12 -2.22
C ILE A 284 -11.15 -6.79 -3.55
N VAL A 285 -10.94 -5.97 -4.58
CA VAL A 285 -10.58 -6.42 -5.92
C VAL A 285 -9.11 -6.83 -5.92
N PRO A 286 -8.73 -8.01 -6.45
CA PRO A 286 -7.33 -8.39 -6.52
C PRO A 286 -6.50 -7.43 -7.38
N VAL A 287 -5.24 -7.23 -7.00
CA VAL A 287 -4.32 -6.33 -7.71
C VAL A 287 -4.13 -6.82 -9.15
N GLY A 288 -4.23 -5.90 -10.12
CA GLY A 288 -4.10 -6.22 -11.56
C GLY A 288 -5.33 -6.86 -12.20
N LYS A 289 -6.45 -6.97 -11.48
CA LYS A 289 -7.75 -7.39 -12.04
C LYS A 289 -8.61 -6.16 -12.36
N HIS A 290 -9.61 -6.36 -13.23
CA HIS A 290 -10.59 -5.34 -13.60
C HIS A 290 -12.02 -5.87 -13.43
N LEU A 291 -13.01 -5.00 -13.56
CA LEU A 291 -14.44 -5.34 -13.53
C LEU A 291 -15.06 -4.99 -14.88
N ARG A 292 -15.99 -5.80 -15.39
CA ARG A 292 -16.85 -5.38 -16.50
C ARG A 292 -18.01 -4.58 -15.96
N VAL A 293 -18.20 -3.38 -16.49
CA VAL A 293 -19.41 -2.57 -16.30
C VAL A 293 -20.39 -2.92 -17.40
N PHE A 294 -21.60 -3.36 -17.02
CA PHE A 294 -22.67 -3.64 -17.96
C PHE A 294 -23.47 -2.36 -18.25
N GLY A 295 -23.55 -2.02 -19.53
CA GLY A 295 -24.23 -0.85 -20.06
C GLY A 295 -25.60 -1.16 -20.66
N PRO A 296 -26.11 -0.30 -21.56
CA PRO A 296 -27.39 -0.52 -22.20
C PRO A 296 -27.35 -1.70 -23.18
N ILE A 297 -28.53 -2.25 -23.46
CA ILE A 297 -28.75 -3.24 -24.51
C ILE A 297 -28.97 -2.48 -25.83
N ILE A 298 -28.16 -2.78 -26.84
CA ILE A 298 -28.24 -2.22 -28.20
C ILE A 298 -28.39 -3.40 -29.16
N GLU A 299 -29.41 -3.38 -30.02
CA GLU A 299 -29.66 -4.45 -31.00
C GLU A 299 -29.76 -5.86 -30.37
N GLY A 300 -30.29 -5.94 -29.14
CA GLY A 300 -30.42 -7.20 -28.39
C GLY A 300 -29.15 -7.67 -27.70
N GLN A 301 -28.02 -6.96 -27.84
CA GLN A 301 -26.77 -7.26 -27.16
C GLN A 301 -26.49 -6.26 -26.03
N GLU A 302 -26.22 -6.77 -24.83
CA GLU A 302 -25.76 -5.93 -23.74
C GLU A 302 -24.30 -5.53 -23.94
N ILE A 303 -24.04 -4.22 -24.04
CA ILE A 303 -22.70 -3.71 -24.21
C ILE A 303 -22.02 -3.64 -22.84
N SER A 304 -20.77 -4.10 -22.73
CA SER A 304 -19.97 -3.99 -21.52
C SER A 304 -18.54 -3.54 -21.83
N GLN A 305 -17.88 -2.91 -20.85
CA GLN A 305 -16.49 -2.46 -20.95
C GLN A 305 -15.73 -2.75 -19.65
N PRO A 306 -14.42 -3.07 -19.71
CA PRO A 306 -13.59 -3.26 -18.53
C PRO A 306 -13.23 -1.93 -17.88
N TYR A 307 -13.23 -1.90 -16.55
CA TYR A 307 -12.76 -0.79 -15.72
C TYR A 307 -11.97 -1.33 -14.54
N THR A 308 -10.79 -0.76 -14.31
CA THR A 308 -9.95 -1.13 -13.16
C THR A 308 -10.32 -0.31 -11.94
N ALA A 309 -10.53 -0.98 -10.81
CA ALA A 309 -10.76 -0.30 -9.54
C ALA A 309 -9.51 0.47 -9.13
N VAL A 310 -9.71 1.72 -8.70
CA VAL A 310 -8.65 2.61 -8.19
C VAL A 310 -8.78 2.78 -6.69
N PRO A 311 -7.68 3.04 -5.95
CA PRO A 311 -7.76 3.33 -4.52
C PRO A 311 -8.60 4.59 -4.24
N GLU A 312 -9.42 4.57 -3.18
CA GLU A 312 -10.20 5.73 -2.74
C GLU A 312 -9.30 6.79 -2.08
N SER A 313 -8.29 6.32 -1.35
CA SER A 313 -7.29 7.12 -0.63
C SER A 313 -6.37 7.98 -1.51
N LEU A 314 -6.48 7.94 -2.84
CA LEU A 314 -5.80 8.88 -3.73
C LEU A 314 -6.21 10.35 -3.47
N PHE A 315 -7.21 10.62 -2.63
CA PHE A 315 -7.67 11.96 -2.27
C PHE A 315 -7.49 12.27 -0.77
N GLY A 316 -6.67 11.48 -0.06
CA GLY A 316 -6.22 11.73 1.32
C GLY A 316 -4.74 11.39 1.49
N ASN A 317 -4.23 11.33 2.73
CA ASN A 317 -2.86 10.84 2.95
C ASN A 317 -2.75 9.43 2.37
N PHE A 318 -1.79 9.21 1.45
CA PHE A 318 -1.52 7.89 0.87
C PHE A 318 -1.14 6.88 1.95
N VAL A 319 -2.12 6.20 2.53
CA VAL A 319 -1.92 5.13 3.50
C VAL A 319 -2.47 3.85 2.88
N PRO A 320 -1.62 2.82 2.70
CA PRO A 320 -2.05 1.53 2.19
C PRO A 320 -3.13 0.93 3.10
N HIS A 321 -4.36 0.95 2.63
CA HIS A 321 -5.48 0.25 3.24
C HIS A 321 -6.18 -0.56 2.17
N SER A 322 -6.71 -1.72 2.56
CA SER A 322 -7.50 -2.52 1.65
C SER A 322 -8.88 -1.86 1.49
N GLU A 323 -9.10 -1.26 0.32
CA GLU A 323 -10.34 -0.57 -0.01
C GLU A 323 -11.47 -1.59 -0.22
N THR A 324 -12.60 -1.36 0.44
CA THR A 324 -13.71 -2.32 0.51
C THR A 324 -14.92 -1.93 -0.35
N ASN A 325 -14.84 -0.74 -0.97
CA ASN A 325 -15.82 -0.21 -1.91
C ASN A 325 -15.16 -0.12 -3.29
N ILE A 326 -15.96 -0.18 -4.35
CA ILE A 326 -15.41 -0.06 -5.71
C ILE A 326 -15.37 1.42 -6.09
N CYS A 327 -14.15 1.92 -6.34
CA CYS A 327 -13.96 3.24 -6.94
C CYS A 327 -13.47 3.06 -8.38
N LEU A 328 -14.14 3.69 -9.34
CA LEU A 328 -13.77 3.70 -10.75
C LEU A 328 -13.42 5.12 -11.18
N MET A 329 -12.33 5.26 -11.93
CA MET A 329 -11.98 6.51 -12.61
C MET A 329 -12.36 6.39 -14.09
N VAL A 330 -13.39 7.12 -14.51
CA VAL A 330 -14.03 6.96 -15.81
C VAL A 330 -13.92 8.24 -16.62
N LYS A 331 -13.18 8.17 -17.72
CA LYS A 331 -13.17 9.20 -18.77
C LYS A 331 -14.40 9.03 -19.67
N ARG A 332 -15.15 10.12 -19.88
CA ARG A 332 -16.30 10.17 -20.78
C ARG A 332 -15.82 10.43 -22.20
N TYR A 333 -16.17 9.53 -23.10
CA TYR A 333 -15.94 9.71 -24.52
C TYR A 333 -17.24 10.17 -25.20
N PRO A 334 -17.24 11.20 -26.05
CA PRO A 334 -18.46 11.70 -26.71
C PRO A 334 -19.25 10.60 -27.45
N GLU A 335 -18.53 9.70 -28.13
CA GLU A 335 -19.10 8.57 -28.86
C GLU A 335 -19.08 7.26 -28.05
N GLY A 336 -18.72 7.32 -26.77
CA GLY A 336 -18.57 6.12 -25.94
C GLY A 336 -19.89 5.66 -25.32
N THR A 337 -20.36 4.48 -25.68
CA THR A 337 -21.61 3.91 -25.14
C THR A 337 -21.58 3.71 -23.61
N VAL A 338 -20.65 2.88 -23.12
CA VAL A 338 -20.60 2.53 -21.68
C VAL A 338 -20.07 3.68 -20.84
N SER A 339 -19.07 4.42 -21.34
CA SER A 339 -18.50 5.56 -20.62
C SER A 339 -19.53 6.66 -20.40
N ARG A 340 -20.39 6.95 -21.39
CA ARG A 340 -21.54 7.85 -21.21
C ARG A 340 -22.57 7.27 -20.26
N PHE A 341 -23.00 6.02 -20.48
CA PHE A 341 -23.99 5.37 -19.63
C PHE A 341 -23.64 5.44 -18.14
N ILE A 342 -22.40 5.10 -17.77
CA ILE A 342 -21.97 5.14 -16.36
C ILE A 342 -21.78 6.58 -15.87
N THR A 343 -21.22 7.48 -16.68
CA THR A 343 -21.03 8.89 -16.28
C THR A 343 -22.32 9.70 -16.32
N ASP A 344 -23.41 9.22 -16.92
CA ASP A 344 -24.75 9.83 -16.84
C ASP A 344 -25.47 9.49 -15.52
N LYS A 345 -24.99 8.48 -14.78
CA LYS A 345 -25.56 8.09 -13.49
C LYS A 345 -25.43 9.19 -12.45
N THR A 346 -26.47 9.31 -11.63
CA THR A 346 -26.61 10.20 -10.49
C THR A 346 -26.56 9.44 -9.18
N LEU A 347 -26.42 10.14 -8.06
CA LEU A 347 -26.33 9.49 -6.76
C LEU A 347 -27.55 8.60 -6.51
N ASN A 348 -27.28 7.42 -5.97
CA ASN A 348 -28.22 6.33 -5.73
C ASN A 348 -28.69 5.54 -6.96
N ASP A 349 -28.27 5.90 -8.18
CA ASP A 349 -28.53 5.06 -9.34
C ASP A 349 -27.79 3.73 -9.24
N LYS A 350 -28.42 2.71 -9.83
CA LYS A 350 -27.86 1.35 -9.90
C LYS A 350 -27.03 1.13 -11.15
N VAL A 351 -25.96 0.36 -10.98
CA VAL A 351 -25.10 -0.14 -12.06
C VAL A 351 -24.73 -1.59 -11.77
N GLN A 352 -24.63 -2.42 -12.82
CA GLN A 352 -24.23 -3.81 -12.69
C GLN A 352 -22.76 -3.99 -13.06
N PHE A 353 -22.00 -4.67 -12.20
CA PHE A 353 -20.62 -5.05 -12.48
C PHE A 353 -20.44 -6.57 -12.43
N SER A 354 -19.45 -7.08 -13.15
CA SER A 354 -19.05 -8.50 -13.05
C SER A 354 -18.34 -8.79 -11.72
N LYS A 355 -17.95 -10.05 -11.50
CA LYS A 355 -16.83 -10.36 -10.60
C LYS A 355 -15.51 -9.84 -11.21
N PRO A 356 -14.44 -9.66 -10.41
CA PRO A 356 -13.11 -9.34 -10.95
C PRO A 356 -12.64 -10.35 -12.01
N LEU A 357 -12.08 -9.83 -13.09
CA LEU A 357 -11.56 -10.54 -14.26
C LEU A 357 -10.11 -10.14 -14.54
N GLY A 358 -9.47 -10.86 -15.47
CA GLY A 358 -8.08 -10.63 -15.89
C GLY A 358 -7.17 -11.79 -15.50
N HIS A 359 -6.11 -12.02 -16.28
CA HIS A 359 -5.21 -13.17 -16.11
C HIS A 359 -3.89 -12.83 -15.43
N TYR A 360 -3.71 -11.58 -14.99
CA TYR A 360 -2.45 -11.17 -14.39
C TYR A 360 -2.13 -11.98 -13.13
N ASN A 361 -0.98 -12.66 -13.15
CA ASN A 361 -0.48 -13.46 -12.05
C ASN A 361 0.56 -12.65 -11.28
N LEU A 362 0.21 -12.23 -10.05
CA LEU A 362 1.07 -11.39 -9.23
C LEU A 362 2.38 -12.08 -8.81
N LYS A 363 2.44 -13.42 -8.84
CA LYS A 363 3.63 -14.22 -8.48
C LYS A 363 4.84 -13.92 -9.38
N VAL A 364 4.61 -13.39 -10.60
CA VAL A 364 5.71 -12.95 -11.49
C VAL A 364 6.58 -11.84 -10.89
N LEU A 365 6.08 -11.15 -9.85
CA LEU A 365 6.75 -10.05 -9.17
C LEU A 365 7.60 -10.50 -7.97
N ASP A 366 7.47 -11.74 -7.51
CA ASP A 366 8.12 -12.26 -6.30
C ASP A 366 9.64 -11.99 -6.34
N ASN A 367 10.27 -12.31 -7.47
CA ASN A 367 11.71 -12.15 -7.67
C ASN A 367 12.13 -10.82 -8.30
N ARG A 368 11.25 -9.82 -8.40
CA ARG A 368 11.52 -8.55 -9.09
C ARG A 368 11.47 -7.37 -8.13
N ASP A 369 12.27 -6.34 -8.35
CA ASP A 369 12.36 -5.14 -7.49
C ASP A 369 12.46 -3.81 -8.27
N THR A 370 12.59 -3.88 -9.59
CA THR A 370 12.77 -2.74 -10.50
C THR A 370 11.64 -2.71 -11.53
N PHE A 371 10.87 -1.62 -11.55
CA PHE A 371 9.61 -1.54 -12.28
C PHE A 371 9.52 -0.29 -13.15
N LEU A 372 9.06 -0.49 -14.39
CA LEU A 372 8.68 0.57 -15.32
C LEU A 372 7.16 0.53 -15.52
N MET A 373 6.50 1.67 -15.48
CA MET A 373 5.07 1.82 -15.75
C MET A 373 4.90 2.82 -16.89
N LEU A 374 4.30 2.38 -17.98
CA LEU A 374 3.94 3.19 -19.15
C LEU A 374 2.42 3.34 -19.17
N ALA A 375 1.94 4.53 -18.81
CA ALA A 375 0.50 4.80 -18.72
C ALA A 375 0.09 5.92 -19.66
N ALA A 376 -1.07 5.80 -20.31
CA ALA A 376 -1.66 6.91 -21.06
C ALA A 376 -3.12 7.19 -20.63
N GLY A 377 -3.41 8.43 -20.26
CA GLY A 377 -4.74 8.85 -19.79
C GLY A 377 -5.28 7.96 -18.66
N THR A 378 -6.47 7.37 -18.84
CA THR A 378 -7.07 6.46 -17.85
C THR A 378 -6.34 5.13 -17.66
N GLY A 379 -5.33 4.83 -18.49
CA GLY A 379 -4.40 3.71 -18.29
C GLY A 379 -3.60 3.79 -17.00
N ILE A 380 -3.60 4.94 -16.30
CA ILE A 380 -3.07 5.07 -14.94
C ILE A 380 -3.82 4.18 -13.92
N SER A 381 -5.07 3.82 -14.19
CA SER A 381 -5.95 3.12 -13.22
C SER A 381 -5.36 1.80 -12.69
N PRO A 382 -4.92 0.82 -13.52
CA PRO A 382 -4.22 -0.36 -13.02
C PRO A 382 -2.87 -0.04 -12.37
N MET A 383 -2.20 1.03 -12.80
CA MET A 383 -0.90 1.42 -12.23
C MET A 383 -1.03 1.87 -10.78
N LEU A 384 -2.13 2.51 -10.39
CA LEU A 384 -2.31 3.02 -9.03
C LEU A 384 -2.34 1.89 -8.00
N SER A 385 -3.13 0.84 -8.24
CA SER A 385 -3.18 -0.33 -7.36
C SER A 385 -1.87 -1.12 -7.38
N MET A 386 -1.21 -1.19 -8.54
CA MET A 386 0.11 -1.83 -8.66
C MET A 386 1.19 -1.06 -7.89
N LEU A 387 1.23 0.26 -8.03
CA LEU A 387 2.17 1.15 -7.37
C LEU A 387 2.06 1.04 -5.85
N MET A 388 0.83 1.09 -5.33
CA MET A 388 0.57 0.92 -3.89
C MET A 388 1.08 -0.44 -3.40
N PHE A 389 0.78 -1.52 -4.12
CA PHE A 389 1.28 -2.85 -3.79
C PHE A 389 2.82 -2.90 -3.80
N LEU A 390 3.47 -2.40 -4.86
CA LEU A 390 4.92 -2.44 -5.02
C LEU A 390 5.65 -1.67 -3.92
N LEU A 391 5.16 -0.49 -3.53
CA LEU A 391 5.80 0.32 -2.49
C LEU A 391 5.57 -0.24 -1.08
N GLU A 392 4.49 -1.01 -0.86
CA GLU A 392 4.18 -1.64 0.43
C GLU A 392 5.01 -2.90 0.71
N ARG A 393 5.61 -3.52 -0.31
CA ARG A 393 6.41 -4.75 -0.17
C ARG A 393 7.47 -4.63 0.93
N ARG A 394 7.53 -5.64 1.78
CA ARG A 394 8.41 -5.74 2.96
C ARG A 394 9.45 -6.84 2.84
N ILE A 395 9.15 -7.94 2.14
CA ILE A 395 10.09 -9.07 1.98
C ILE A 395 11.16 -8.69 0.96
N LYS A 396 10.74 -8.41 -0.28
CA LYS A 396 11.63 -7.90 -1.32
C LYS A 396 11.17 -6.50 -1.67
N LYS A 397 11.70 -5.52 -0.92
CA LYS A 397 11.37 -4.11 -1.11
C LYS A 397 11.62 -3.76 -2.57
N SER A 398 10.63 -3.13 -3.20
CA SER A 398 10.88 -2.46 -4.47
C SER A 398 12.01 -1.47 -4.25
N VAL A 399 12.95 -1.43 -5.17
CA VAL A 399 14.09 -0.50 -5.14
C VAL A 399 13.80 0.66 -6.06
N PHE A 400 13.04 0.41 -7.15
CA PHE A 400 12.73 1.43 -8.14
C PHE A 400 11.39 1.19 -8.81
N VAL A 401 10.56 2.23 -8.84
CA VAL A 401 9.32 2.27 -9.60
C VAL A 401 9.27 3.58 -10.37
N ARG A 402 9.29 3.47 -11.69
CA ARG A 402 9.28 4.63 -12.59
C ARG A 402 8.00 4.65 -13.39
N LEU A 403 7.28 5.77 -13.32
CA LEU A 403 6.08 6.00 -14.11
C LEU A 403 6.35 7.02 -15.21
N LEU A 404 6.24 6.62 -16.48
CA LEU A 404 6.11 7.52 -17.61
C LEU A 404 4.62 7.69 -17.93
N PHE A 405 4.09 8.89 -17.64
CA PHE A 405 2.67 9.16 -17.74
C PHE A 405 2.35 10.12 -18.89
N PHE A 406 1.75 9.57 -19.94
CA PHE A 406 1.47 10.23 -21.21
C PHE A 406 0.06 10.80 -21.25
N ASN A 407 -0.06 12.08 -21.56
CA ASN A 407 -1.34 12.79 -21.67
C ASN A 407 -1.34 13.76 -22.87
N LYS A 408 -2.50 14.34 -23.20
CA LYS A 408 -2.57 15.36 -24.26
C LYS A 408 -2.05 16.69 -23.74
N SER A 409 -2.71 17.22 -22.71
CA SER A 409 -2.40 18.51 -22.09
C SER A 409 -2.26 18.39 -20.57
N GLU A 410 -1.87 19.47 -19.88
CA GLU A 410 -1.69 19.45 -18.42
C GLU A 410 -2.98 19.13 -17.66
N GLN A 411 -4.13 19.62 -18.13
CA GLN A 411 -5.45 19.33 -17.55
C GLN A 411 -5.87 17.85 -17.67
N ASP A 412 -5.21 17.07 -18.53
CA ASP A 412 -5.47 15.63 -18.67
C ASP A 412 -4.67 14.79 -17.64
N ILE A 413 -3.71 15.38 -16.92
CA ILE A 413 -2.89 14.65 -15.95
C ILE A 413 -3.72 14.32 -14.71
N LEU A 414 -4.31 13.13 -14.70
CA LEU A 414 -5.10 12.61 -13.59
C LEU A 414 -4.19 12.38 -12.36
N VAL A 415 -4.69 12.72 -11.17
CA VAL A 415 -4.02 12.49 -9.87
C VAL A 415 -2.58 13.04 -9.77
N ARG A 416 -2.26 14.12 -10.51
CA ARG A 416 -0.93 14.75 -10.57
C ARG A 416 -0.36 15.08 -9.19
N ALA A 417 -1.08 15.89 -8.40
CA ALA A 417 -0.63 16.35 -7.09
C ALA A 417 -0.28 15.17 -6.17
N GLN A 418 -1.02 14.08 -6.30
CA GLN A 418 -0.88 12.91 -5.46
C GLN A 418 0.32 12.04 -5.90
N LEU A 419 0.57 11.92 -7.20
CA LEU A 419 1.80 11.29 -7.71
C LEU A 419 3.05 12.12 -7.37
N GLU A 420 2.96 13.45 -7.40
CA GLU A 420 4.04 14.37 -6.99
C GLU A 420 4.35 14.22 -5.50
N GLU A 421 3.35 14.30 -4.62
CA GLU A 421 3.51 14.08 -3.16
C GLU A 421 4.15 12.71 -2.87
N LEU A 422 3.69 11.66 -3.55
CA LEU A 422 4.25 10.32 -3.37
C LEU A 422 5.72 10.24 -3.82
N SER A 423 6.06 10.87 -4.94
CA SER A 423 7.42 10.92 -5.51
C SER A 423 8.39 11.77 -4.67
N GLU A 424 7.88 12.74 -3.91
CA GLU A 424 8.65 13.51 -2.93
C GLU A 424 8.89 12.69 -1.65
N ARG A 425 7.86 11.98 -1.19
CA ARG A 425 7.90 11.23 0.08
C ARG A 425 8.66 9.91 0.00
N ASP A 426 8.65 9.24 -1.15
CA ASP A 426 9.27 7.93 -1.35
C ASP A 426 10.29 7.98 -2.49
N ASN A 427 11.57 7.97 -2.14
CA ASN A 427 12.68 8.07 -3.09
C ASN A 427 12.74 6.91 -4.11
N ARG A 428 12.04 5.80 -3.85
CA ARG A 428 11.95 4.65 -4.76
C ARG A 428 11.02 4.92 -5.93
N PHE A 429 10.08 5.85 -5.77
CA PHE A 429 9.11 6.20 -6.80
C PHE A 429 9.48 7.51 -7.48
N LYS A 430 9.38 7.51 -8.81
CA LYS A 430 9.50 8.72 -9.62
C LYS A 430 8.48 8.70 -10.75
N VAL A 431 7.99 9.88 -11.09
CA VAL A 431 7.04 10.10 -12.19
C VAL A 431 7.58 11.13 -13.16
N ASN A 432 7.44 10.86 -14.46
CA ASN A 432 7.69 11.79 -15.53
C ASN A 432 6.40 12.00 -16.32
N TYR A 433 6.01 13.25 -16.50
CA TYR A 433 4.82 13.63 -17.27
C TYR A 433 5.24 13.97 -18.70
N ILE A 434 4.56 13.37 -19.69
CA ILE A 434 4.84 13.56 -21.11
C ILE A 434 3.57 14.04 -21.82
N LEU A 435 3.66 15.19 -22.49
CA LEU A 435 2.51 15.82 -23.14
C LEU A 435 2.67 15.89 -24.66
N SER A 436 1.68 15.36 -25.37
CA SER A 436 1.64 15.38 -26.84
C SER A 436 1.09 16.69 -27.43
N GLN A 437 0.37 17.48 -26.63
CA GLN A 437 -0.24 18.76 -26.99
C GLN A 437 -0.02 19.78 -25.86
N ALA A 438 1.23 19.86 -25.38
CA ALA A 438 1.62 20.80 -24.33
C ALA A 438 1.60 22.25 -24.83
N GLU A 439 1.10 23.16 -24.00
CA GLU A 439 1.24 24.61 -24.19
C GLU A 439 2.71 25.04 -24.11
N ASP A 440 3.05 26.22 -24.63
CA ASP A 440 4.44 26.71 -24.66
C ASP A 440 5.04 26.86 -23.25
N SER A 441 4.21 27.07 -22.23
CA SER A 441 4.60 27.14 -20.81
C SER A 441 5.07 25.82 -20.21
N TRP A 442 4.81 24.68 -20.88
CA TRP A 442 5.20 23.38 -20.34
C TRP A 442 6.70 23.13 -20.50
N GLU A 443 7.41 23.13 -19.38
CA GLU A 443 8.85 22.87 -19.33
C GLU A 443 9.20 21.37 -19.27
N GLY A 444 8.20 20.50 -19.12
CA GLY A 444 8.39 19.06 -19.03
C GLY A 444 8.58 18.37 -20.38
N LEU A 445 8.60 17.03 -20.34
CA LEU A 445 8.79 16.20 -21.52
C LEU A 445 7.59 16.28 -22.47
N ARG A 446 7.85 16.14 -23.77
CA ARG A 446 6.86 16.32 -24.84
C ARG A 446 6.85 15.12 -25.80
N GLY A 447 5.73 14.95 -26.48
CA GLY A 447 5.57 13.99 -27.58
C GLY A 447 4.89 12.68 -27.17
N HIS A 448 5.31 11.60 -27.83
CA HIS A 448 4.79 10.24 -27.65
C HIS A 448 5.88 9.32 -27.08
N VAL A 449 5.52 8.09 -26.73
CA VAL A 449 6.50 7.10 -26.26
C VAL A 449 7.58 6.87 -27.32
N THR A 450 8.85 6.86 -26.89
CA THR A 450 10.03 6.59 -27.72
C THR A 450 11.03 5.75 -26.92
N SER A 451 11.90 5.01 -27.61
CA SER A 451 13.05 4.32 -27.00
C SER A 451 13.90 5.27 -26.17
N ASP A 452 14.16 6.48 -26.66
CA ASP A 452 15.01 7.47 -25.98
C ASP A 452 14.42 7.92 -24.64
N LEU A 453 13.10 8.13 -24.57
CA LEU A 453 12.42 8.45 -23.31
C LEU A 453 12.53 7.30 -22.31
N ILE A 454 12.38 6.05 -22.79
CA ILE A 454 12.51 4.86 -21.95
C ILE A 454 13.96 4.73 -21.45
N GLU A 455 14.95 4.79 -22.34
CA GLU A 455 16.37 4.68 -21.97
C GLU A 455 16.80 5.77 -21.00
N THR A 456 16.48 7.03 -21.29
CA THR A 456 16.84 8.17 -20.43
C THR A 456 16.25 7.99 -19.03
N SER A 457 14.99 7.55 -18.95
CA SER A 457 14.32 7.33 -17.68
C SER A 457 14.90 6.18 -16.86
N LEU A 458 15.52 5.19 -17.51
CA LEU A 458 16.15 4.05 -16.87
C LEU A 458 17.62 4.33 -16.50
N GLN A 459 18.33 5.13 -17.29
CA GLN A 459 19.75 5.46 -17.08
C GLN A 459 20.00 6.10 -15.71
N GLU A 460 19.15 7.03 -15.27
CA GLU A 460 19.25 7.65 -13.94
C GLU A 460 19.36 6.60 -12.82
N HIS A 461 18.62 5.49 -12.96
CA HIS A 461 18.59 4.45 -11.95
C HIS A 461 19.73 3.45 -12.09
N MET A 462 20.04 3.05 -13.33
CA MET A 462 21.05 2.03 -13.61
C MET A 462 22.46 2.50 -13.23
N GLN A 463 22.72 3.81 -13.25
CA GLN A 463 24.01 4.39 -12.84
C GLN A 463 24.33 4.14 -11.35
N ASP A 464 23.32 4.15 -10.48
CA ASP A 464 23.51 4.13 -9.03
C ASP A 464 23.41 2.73 -8.39
N THR A 465 23.02 1.71 -9.16
CA THR A 465 22.50 0.46 -8.59
C THR A 465 23.08 -0.82 -9.19
N GLY A 466 23.82 -0.73 -10.30
CA GLY A 466 24.39 -1.88 -10.99
C GLY A 466 23.37 -2.78 -11.69
N TYR A 467 22.09 -2.37 -11.77
CA TYR A 467 21.04 -3.09 -12.49
C TYR A 467 21.20 -2.98 -14.01
N THR A 468 20.65 -3.97 -14.70
CA THR A 468 20.61 -4.06 -16.15
C THR A 468 19.17 -4.00 -16.66
N ILE A 469 19.00 -3.81 -17.98
CA ILE A 469 17.69 -3.88 -18.62
C ILE A 469 16.96 -5.23 -18.36
N ASN A 470 17.71 -6.30 -18.09
CA ASN A 470 17.18 -7.64 -17.84
C ASN A 470 16.46 -7.76 -16.48
N ASP A 471 16.66 -6.81 -15.58
CA ASP A 471 16.08 -6.81 -14.23
C ASP A 471 14.71 -6.10 -14.18
N ILE A 472 14.40 -5.31 -15.20
CA ILE A 472 13.20 -4.49 -15.27
C ILE A 472 11.96 -5.37 -15.52
N TYR A 473 10.85 -5.03 -14.87
CA TYR A 473 9.53 -5.49 -15.24
C TYR A 473 8.64 -4.31 -15.59
N SER A 474 8.02 -4.36 -16.76
CA SER A 474 7.27 -3.25 -17.32
C SER A 474 5.77 -3.52 -17.31
N PHE A 475 5.01 -2.51 -16.91
CA PHE A 475 3.56 -2.47 -17.00
C PHE A 475 3.14 -1.45 -18.04
N VAL A 476 2.22 -1.82 -18.93
CA VAL A 476 1.72 -0.94 -19.99
C VAL A 476 0.20 -0.87 -19.93
N CYS A 477 -0.37 0.33 -19.95
CA CYS A 477 -1.81 0.49 -20.13
C CYS A 477 -2.15 1.86 -20.75
N GLY A 478 -3.03 1.84 -21.74
CA GLY A 478 -3.49 3.02 -22.45
C GLY A 478 -4.34 2.63 -23.66
N PRO A 479 -4.62 3.58 -24.57
CA PRO A 479 -5.29 3.28 -25.83
C PRO A 479 -4.53 2.21 -26.65
N PRO A 480 -5.20 1.41 -27.51
CA PRO A 480 -4.55 0.32 -28.25
C PRO A 480 -3.28 0.72 -29.00
N LYS A 481 -3.33 1.84 -29.75
CA LYS A 481 -2.17 2.38 -30.47
C LYS A 481 -1.01 2.77 -29.55
N PHE A 482 -1.30 3.22 -28.33
CA PHE A 482 -0.27 3.52 -27.34
C PHE A 482 0.38 2.23 -26.82
N ASN A 483 -0.42 1.19 -26.53
CA ASN A 483 0.11 -0.10 -26.09
C ASN A 483 1.01 -0.74 -27.16
N GLU A 484 0.57 -0.72 -28.44
CA GLU A 484 1.35 -1.19 -29.58
C GLU A 484 2.68 -0.44 -29.70
N ALA A 485 2.65 0.90 -29.63
CA ALA A 485 3.87 1.71 -29.67
C ALA A 485 4.80 1.41 -28.50
N CYS A 486 4.27 1.25 -27.27
CA CYS A 486 5.07 0.89 -26.11
C CYS A 486 5.79 -0.45 -26.29
N LEU A 487 5.14 -1.45 -26.88
CA LEU A 487 5.77 -2.74 -27.16
C LEU A 487 6.91 -2.60 -28.18
N GLN A 488 6.69 -1.82 -29.25
CA GLN A 488 7.70 -1.58 -30.28
C GLN A 488 8.92 -0.84 -29.71
N GLU A 489 8.72 0.24 -28.96
CA GLU A 489 9.80 1.03 -28.38
C GLU A 489 10.57 0.26 -27.29
N GLN A 490 9.88 -0.55 -26.48
CA GLN A 490 10.52 -1.41 -25.48
C GLN A 490 11.41 -2.50 -26.09
N ASN A 491 11.03 -3.02 -27.26
CA ASN A 491 11.85 -3.99 -27.99
C ASN A 491 13.17 -3.36 -28.48
N LYS A 492 13.14 -2.09 -28.95
CA LYS A 492 14.36 -1.37 -29.37
C LYS A 492 15.38 -1.23 -28.23
N VAL A 493 14.91 -1.04 -27.00
CA VAL A 493 15.75 -0.94 -25.79
C VAL A 493 16.04 -2.31 -25.17
N LYS A 494 15.65 -3.41 -25.83
CA LYS A 494 15.89 -4.81 -25.45
C LYS A 494 15.20 -5.28 -24.16
N ILE A 495 14.06 -4.68 -23.78
CA ILE A 495 13.16 -5.29 -22.79
C ILE A 495 12.43 -6.45 -23.46
N ARG A 496 12.55 -7.65 -22.90
CA ARG A 496 11.96 -8.87 -23.47
C ARG A 496 10.46 -8.95 -23.21
N GLU A 497 9.75 -9.69 -24.05
CA GLU A 497 8.29 -9.87 -23.94
C GLU A 497 7.88 -10.48 -22.59
N ASP A 498 8.66 -11.41 -22.03
CA ASP A 498 8.41 -12.00 -20.70
C ASP A 498 8.59 -11.02 -19.53
N GLN A 499 9.15 -9.84 -19.81
CA GLN A 499 9.31 -8.74 -18.85
C GLN A 499 8.19 -7.71 -18.96
N ILE A 500 7.27 -7.83 -19.92
CA ILE A 500 6.23 -6.83 -20.17
C ILE A 500 4.87 -7.43 -19.86
N HIS A 501 4.07 -6.69 -19.09
CA HIS A 501 2.66 -6.96 -18.94
C HIS A 501 1.84 -5.79 -19.48
N VAL A 502 0.98 -6.07 -20.47
CA VAL A 502 0.01 -5.11 -20.99
C VAL A 502 -1.33 -5.38 -20.32
N PHE A 503 -1.92 -4.36 -19.70
CA PHE A 503 -3.30 -4.40 -19.24
C PHE A 503 -4.21 -3.99 -20.40
N ASP A 504 -4.83 -4.97 -21.05
CA ASP A 504 -5.68 -4.82 -22.23
C ASP A 504 -7.19 -4.86 -21.94
N GLY A 505 -7.59 -5.48 -20.82
CA GLY A 505 -8.97 -5.42 -20.31
C GLY A 505 -9.94 -6.39 -20.99
#